data_AF-T1CCK9-F1
#
_entry.id   AF-T1CCK9-F1
#
_cell.length_a   1.000
_cell.length_b   1.000
_cell.length_c   1.000
_cell.angle_alpha   90.00
_cell.angle_beta   90.00
_cell.angle_gamma   90.00
#
_symmetry.space_group_name_H-M   'P 1'
#
loop_
_entity.id
_entity.type
_entity.pdbx_description
1 polymer ?
#
loop_
_entity_poly.entity_id
_entity_poly.type
_entity_poly.pdbx_seq_one_letter_code
_entity_poly.pdbx_strand_id
1 'polypeptide(L)'
;AKKLIEVHPGPPQTEVTVTDSGREVIEEGFPEEVILDRIQKDPALTIAKLREGVSDPATISKAIGDLKSQGIISILEGGILSVTGKLPESLVRSFDLIRAIAREGTILLESLPPEDRELLEGQSRKRGKGKGILRLDSRDTRCFSLIPGQVDIADLDIEEGALGAVTPEMLQNKTYKGKRFRPYSLET
;
A
#
# COMPACT_ATOMS: atom_id res chain seq x y z
N ALA A 1 -32.22 -10.57 10.02
CA ALA A 1 -30.80 -10.32 10.33
C ALA A 1 -30.43 -8.82 10.35
N LYS A 2 -30.62 -8.04 9.28
CA LYS A 2 -30.18 -6.61 9.20
C LYS A 2 -30.73 -5.61 10.24
N LYS A 3 -31.73 -5.98 11.05
CA LYS A 3 -32.35 -5.08 12.05
C LYS A 3 -31.76 -5.21 13.47
N LEU A 4 -30.81 -6.12 13.68
CA LEU A 4 -30.28 -6.46 15.01
C LEU A 4 -28.83 -6.03 15.24
N ILE A 5 -28.17 -5.53 14.20
CA ILE A 5 -26.74 -5.23 14.19
C ILE A 5 -26.56 -3.76 13.84
N GLU A 6 -25.81 -3.04 14.67
CA GLU A 6 -25.31 -1.71 14.37
C GLU A 6 -23.90 -1.82 13.79
N VAL A 7 -23.64 -1.03 12.74
CA VAL A 7 -22.33 -1.00 12.08
C VAL A 7 -21.63 0.29 12.46
N HIS A 8 -20.49 0.16 13.12
CA HIS A 8 -19.62 1.28 13.46
C HIS A 8 -18.43 1.27 12.50
N PRO A 9 -18.39 2.19 11.51
CA PRO A 9 -17.20 2.35 10.69
C PRO A 9 -16.05 2.87 11.56
N GLY A 10 -14.92 2.18 11.53
CA GLY A 10 -13.66 2.69 12.06
C GLY A 10 -13.07 3.75 11.12
N PRO A 11 -12.12 4.57 11.59
CA PRO A 11 -11.38 5.45 10.70
C PRO A 11 -10.62 4.62 9.65
N PRO A 12 -10.56 5.07 8.39
CA PRO A 12 -9.73 4.42 7.38
C PRO A 12 -8.27 4.46 7.84
N GLN A 13 -7.55 3.36 7.60
CA GLN A 13 -6.12 3.25 7.88
C GLN A 13 -5.39 2.95 6.58
N THR A 14 -4.26 3.62 6.36
CA THR A 14 -3.46 3.44 5.15
C THR A 14 -2.15 2.77 5.51
N GLU A 15 -1.96 1.55 5.05
CA GLU A 15 -0.69 0.85 5.18
C GLU A 15 0.27 1.31 4.09
N VAL A 16 1.49 1.68 4.49
CA VAL A 16 2.58 2.04 3.58
C VAL A 16 3.60 0.91 3.58
N THR A 17 3.93 0.40 2.39
CA THR A 17 4.92 -0.64 2.18
C THR A 17 5.85 -0.28 1.03
N VAL A 18 7.10 -0.73 1.10
CA VAL A 18 8.06 -0.59 -0.02
C VAL A 18 7.82 -1.70 -1.03
N THR A 19 7.74 -1.35 -2.31
CA THR A 19 7.60 -2.33 -3.41
C THR A 19 8.92 -3.03 -3.70
N ASP A 20 8.88 -4.13 -4.45
CA ASP A 20 10.10 -4.83 -4.89
C ASP A 20 11.03 -3.90 -5.68
N SER A 21 10.49 -3.12 -6.62
CA SER A 21 11.24 -2.09 -7.34
C SER A 21 11.76 -0.98 -6.44
N GLY A 22 11.05 -0.66 -5.35
CA GLY A 22 11.51 0.31 -4.36
C GLY A 22 12.71 -0.21 -3.58
N ARG A 23 12.76 -1.51 -3.28
CA ARG A 23 13.90 -2.15 -2.64
C ARG A 23 15.14 -2.14 -3.54
N GLU A 24 14.97 -2.46 -4.82
CA GLU A 24 16.05 -2.34 -5.81
C GLU A 24 16.64 -0.91 -5.84
N VAL A 25 15.79 0.12 -5.85
CA VAL A 25 16.24 1.52 -5.82
C VAL A 25 16.94 1.87 -4.50
N ILE A 26 16.50 1.34 -3.36
CA ILE A 26 17.16 1.58 -2.07
C ILE A 26 18.54 0.91 -2.03
N GLU A 27 18.70 -0.26 -2.65
CA GLU A 27 19.97 -0.99 -2.76
C GLU A 27 20.94 -0.33 -3.75
N GLU A 28 20.46 0.05 -4.94
CA GLU A 28 21.28 0.71 -5.98
C GLU A 28 21.56 2.19 -5.67
N GLY A 29 20.70 2.82 -4.85
CA GLY A 29 20.69 4.25 -4.55
C GLY A 29 19.63 5.01 -5.35
N PHE A 30 19.11 6.09 -4.78
CA PHE A 30 18.13 6.93 -5.48
C PHE A 30 18.78 7.58 -6.70
N PRO A 31 18.10 7.63 -7.87
CA PRO A 31 18.66 8.18 -9.10
C PRO A 31 19.30 9.55 -8.92
N GLU A 32 18.67 10.43 -8.14
CA GLU A 32 19.13 11.78 -7.85
C GLU A 32 20.47 11.77 -7.08
N GLU A 33 20.61 10.91 -6.08
CA GLU A 33 21.86 10.76 -5.32
C GLU A 33 22.96 10.14 -6.17
N VAL A 34 22.63 9.08 -6.94
CA VAL A 34 23.59 8.38 -7.82
C VAL A 34 24.16 9.32 -8.87
N ILE A 35 23.31 10.17 -9.47
CA ILE A 35 23.76 11.18 -10.45
C ILE A 35 24.74 12.16 -9.80
N LEU A 36 24.40 12.72 -8.65
CA LEU A 36 25.25 13.69 -7.96
C LEU A 36 26.58 13.08 -7.51
N ASP A 37 26.57 11.88 -6.94
CA ASP A 37 27.78 11.16 -6.54
C ASP A 37 28.68 10.86 -7.75
N ARG A 38 28.11 10.43 -8.88
CA ARG A 38 28.89 10.21 -10.11
C ARG A 38 29.50 11.49 -10.68
N ILE A 39 28.78 12.61 -10.67
CA ILE A 39 29.33 13.91 -11.11
C ILE A 39 30.47 14.37 -10.18
N GLN A 40 30.34 14.14 -8.88
CA GLN A 40 31.41 14.47 -7.92
C GLN A 40 32.67 13.62 -8.13
N LYS A 41 32.51 12.34 -8.51
CA LYS A 41 33.63 11.42 -8.78
C LYS A 41 34.28 11.64 -10.15
N ASP A 42 33.51 11.99 -11.17
CA ASP A 42 34.00 12.31 -12.51
C ASP A 42 33.46 13.68 -12.98
N PRO A 43 34.22 14.77 -12.78
CA PRO A 43 33.84 16.10 -13.24
C PRO A 43 33.72 16.23 -14.77
N ALA A 44 34.22 15.26 -15.55
CA ALA A 44 34.09 15.21 -17.01
C ALA A 44 32.95 14.25 -17.44
N LEU A 45 32.07 13.86 -16.52
CA LEU A 45 30.97 12.95 -16.78
C LEU A 45 29.97 13.60 -17.75
N THR A 46 29.72 12.91 -18.86
CA THR A 46 28.72 13.30 -19.84
C THR A 46 27.43 12.53 -19.64
N ILE A 47 26.32 13.05 -20.19
CA ILE A 47 25.03 12.34 -20.19
C ILE A 47 25.15 10.95 -20.85
N ALA A 48 25.98 10.83 -21.90
CA ALA A 48 26.20 9.56 -22.58
C ALA A 48 26.88 8.54 -21.64
N LYS A 49 27.98 8.93 -20.99
CA LYS A 49 28.69 8.09 -20.01
C LYS A 49 27.85 7.75 -18.79
N LEU A 50 27.01 8.67 -18.33
CA LEU A 50 26.13 8.43 -17.20
C LEU A 50 25.07 7.35 -17.52
N ARG A 51 24.62 7.26 -18.78
CA ARG A 51 23.70 6.22 -19.25
C ARG A 51 24.40 4.86 -19.43
N GLU A 52 25.70 4.87 -19.69
CA GLU A 52 26.51 3.66 -19.73
C GLU A 52 26.63 3.09 -18.30
N GLY A 53 26.09 1.89 -18.08
CA GLY A 53 26.14 1.23 -16.77
C GLY A 53 25.06 1.66 -15.78
N VAL A 54 23.86 2.01 -16.28
CA VAL A 54 22.65 2.08 -15.45
C VAL A 54 21.58 1.14 -15.99
N SER A 55 20.94 0.39 -15.09
CA SER A 55 19.91 -0.61 -15.36
C SER A 55 18.68 -0.01 -16.06
N ASP A 56 18.28 1.22 -15.71
CA ASP A 56 17.16 1.95 -16.32
C ASP A 56 17.54 3.35 -16.81
N PRO A 57 17.96 3.48 -18.10
CA PRO A 57 18.32 4.76 -18.71
C PRO A 57 17.17 5.78 -18.77
N ALA A 58 15.90 5.32 -18.77
CA ALA A 58 14.74 6.20 -18.83
C ALA A 58 14.53 6.92 -17.49
N THR A 59 14.65 6.19 -16.39
CA THR A 59 14.59 6.76 -15.03
C THR A 59 15.71 7.77 -14.79
N ILE A 60 16.94 7.46 -15.20
CA ILE A 60 18.07 8.41 -15.11
C ILE A 60 17.82 9.66 -15.95
N SER A 61 17.35 9.51 -17.18
CA SER A 61 17.09 10.66 -18.06
C SER A 61 16.02 11.58 -17.49
N LYS A 62 15.00 11.01 -16.85
CA LYS A 62 13.98 11.78 -16.13
C LYS A 62 14.59 12.52 -14.94
N ALA A 63 15.35 11.82 -14.09
CA ALA A 63 16.00 12.43 -12.92
C ALA A 63 16.95 13.58 -13.32
N ILE A 64 17.72 13.43 -14.40
CA ILE A 64 18.53 14.53 -14.96
C ILE A 64 17.66 15.74 -15.32
N GLY A 65 16.52 15.50 -15.99
CA GLY A 65 15.58 16.54 -16.36
C GLY A 65 15.01 17.28 -15.14
N ASP A 66 14.60 16.51 -14.13
CA ASP A 66 14.04 17.04 -12.88
C ASP A 66 15.10 17.85 -12.11
N LEU A 67 16.31 17.32 -11.92
CA LEU A 67 17.45 18.02 -11.29
C LEU A 67 17.84 19.31 -12.04
N LYS A 68 17.83 19.29 -13.38
CA LYS A 68 18.10 20.47 -14.20
C LYS A 68 17.01 21.52 -14.02
N SER A 69 15.75 21.12 -14.02
CA SER A 69 14.62 22.04 -13.83
C SER A 69 14.63 22.73 -12.47
N GLN A 70 15.19 22.05 -11.46
CA GLN A 70 15.38 22.57 -10.11
C GLN A 70 16.69 23.36 -9.94
N GLY A 71 17.52 23.49 -10.99
CA GLY A 71 18.79 24.21 -10.94
C GLY A 71 19.89 23.52 -10.12
N ILE A 72 19.72 22.24 -9.80
CA ILE A 72 20.67 21.47 -8.99
C ILE A 72 21.87 21.05 -9.83
N ILE A 73 21.62 20.78 -11.11
CA ILE A 73 22.66 20.48 -12.11
C ILE A 73 22.52 21.38 -13.33
N SER A 74 23.64 21.60 -14.01
CA SER A 74 23.71 22.25 -15.31
C SER A 74 24.36 21.32 -16.34
N ILE A 75 24.01 21.53 -17.62
CA ILE A 75 24.62 20.82 -18.75
C ILE A 75 25.48 21.84 -19.48
N LEU A 76 26.79 21.62 -19.47
CA LEU A 76 27.79 22.43 -20.14
C LEU A 76 27.99 21.99 -21.60
N GLU A 77 28.85 22.69 -22.34
CA GLU A 77 29.24 22.31 -23.68
C GLU A 77 29.77 20.87 -23.74
N GLY A 78 29.47 20.16 -24.82
CA GLY A 78 29.80 18.73 -24.95
C GLY A 78 28.94 17.78 -24.11
N GLY A 79 27.91 18.28 -23.41
CA GLY A 79 26.98 17.46 -22.63
C GLY A 79 27.54 17.01 -21.28
N ILE A 80 28.52 17.75 -20.75
CA ILE A 80 29.12 17.52 -19.43
C ILE A 80 28.15 17.99 -18.34
N LEU A 81 27.98 17.18 -17.31
CA LEU A 81 27.14 17.49 -16.16
C LEU A 81 27.95 18.18 -15.08
N SER A 82 27.41 19.24 -14.50
CA SER A 82 28.02 19.96 -13.38
C SER A 82 27.01 20.22 -12.28
N VAL A 83 27.42 20.06 -11.01
CA VAL A 83 26.59 20.35 -9.85
C VAL A 83 26.60 21.86 -9.58
N THR A 84 25.42 22.45 -9.54
CA THR A 84 25.22 23.90 -9.34
C THR A 84 24.50 24.20 -8.02
N GLY A 85 23.78 23.21 -7.46
CA GLY A 85 23.05 23.35 -6.21
C GLY A 85 23.09 22.07 -5.36
N LYS A 86 22.32 22.07 -4.27
CA LYS A 86 22.10 20.91 -3.40
C LYS A 86 20.69 20.38 -3.57
N LEU A 87 20.49 19.10 -3.25
CA LEU A 87 19.14 18.54 -3.18
C LEU A 87 18.29 19.31 -2.16
N PRO A 88 16.99 19.53 -2.43
CA PRO A 88 16.08 20.11 -1.45
C PRO A 88 16.01 19.24 -0.19
N GLU A 89 15.95 19.86 0.99
CA GLU A 89 15.87 19.13 2.26
C GLU A 89 14.64 18.20 2.33
N SER A 90 13.52 18.60 1.71
CA SER A 90 12.31 17.77 1.61
C SER A 90 12.54 16.47 0.83
N LEU A 91 13.35 16.52 -0.23
CA LEU A 91 13.66 15.35 -1.03
C LEU A 91 14.60 14.40 -0.25
N VAL A 92 15.62 14.96 0.39
CA VAL A 92 16.53 14.19 1.26
C VAL A 92 15.75 13.50 2.38
N ARG A 93 14.86 14.25 3.07
CA ARG A 93 13.97 13.71 4.10
C ARG A 93 13.08 12.59 3.56
N SER A 94 12.56 12.72 2.34
CA SER A 94 11.74 11.66 1.74
C SER A 94 12.53 10.37 1.49
N PHE A 95 13.80 10.46 1.06
CA PHE A 95 14.67 9.30 0.88
C PHE A 95 14.95 8.59 2.21
N ASP A 96 15.19 9.36 3.28
CA ASP A 96 15.43 8.81 4.61
C ASP A 96 14.18 8.13 5.19
N LEU A 97 13.00 8.71 5.01
CA LEU A 97 11.74 8.08 5.37
C LEU A 97 11.53 6.76 4.62
N ILE A 98 11.76 6.74 3.31
CA ILE A 98 11.63 5.52 2.50
C ILE A 98 12.57 4.43 2.99
N ARG A 99 13.83 4.76 3.32
CA ARG A 99 14.80 3.82 3.90
C ARG A 99 14.35 3.32 5.28
N ALA A 100 13.76 4.18 6.11
CA ALA A 100 13.22 3.78 7.41
C ALA A 100 12.06 2.79 7.25
N ILE A 101 11.11 3.08 6.36
CA ILE A 101 9.98 2.20 6.04
C ILE A 101 10.47 0.85 5.53
N ALA A 102 11.50 0.81 4.69
CA ALA A 102 12.08 -0.44 4.21
C ALA A 102 12.62 -1.34 5.34
N ARG A 103 13.10 -0.75 6.45
CA ARG A 103 13.61 -1.49 7.62
C ARG A 103 12.48 -1.98 8.53
N GLU A 104 11.43 -1.18 8.70
CA GLU A 104 10.27 -1.51 9.54
C GLU A 104 9.28 -2.46 8.83
N GLY A 105 9.27 -2.47 7.49
CA GLY A 105 8.46 -3.33 6.65
C GLY A 105 7.12 -2.70 6.27
N THR A 106 6.22 -2.58 7.25
CA THR A 106 4.88 -1.98 7.07
C THR A 106 4.63 -0.99 8.18
N ILE A 107 4.21 0.23 7.80
CA ILE A 107 3.82 1.27 8.75
C ILE A 107 2.43 1.81 8.42
N LEU A 108 1.78 2.45 9.39
CA LEU A 108 0.55 3.20 9.16
C LEU A 108 0.90 4.64 8.73
N LEU A 109 0.29 5.12 7.66
CA LEU A 109 0.49 6.49 7.21
C LEU A 109 0.04 7.47 8.30
N GLU A 110 -1.08 7.17 8.96
CA GLU A 110 -1.67 8.00 10.02
C GLU A 110 -0.82 8.08 11.29
N SER A 111 0.16 7.17 11.49
CA SER A 111 1.11 7.28 12.60
C SER A 111 2.27 8.25 12.33
N LEU A 112 2.41 8.73 11.09
CA LEU A 112 3.47 9.67 10.73
C LEU A 112 3.05 11.14 10.96
N PRO A 113 4.02 12.04 11.22
CA PRO A 113 3.78 13.48 11.23
C PRO A 113 3.13 13.96 9.92
N PRO A 114 2.26 15.00 9.95
CA PRO A 114 1.62 15.54 8.75
C PRO A 114 2.58 15.86 7.60
N GLU A 115 3.73 16.46 7.90
CA GLU A 115 4.76 16.80 6.91
C GLU A 115 5.30 15.56 6.18
N ASP A 116 5.55 14.48 6.94
CA ASP A 116 6.10 13.24 6.39
C ASP A 116 5.05 12.51 5.54
N ARG A 117 3.78 12.60 5.91
CA ARG A 117 2.67 12.05 5.11
C ARG A 117 2.61 12.70 3.74
N GLU A 118 2.67 14.04 3.67
CA GLU A 118 2.64 14.76 2.39
C GLU A 118 3.84 14.41 1.50
N LEU A 119 5.03 14.28 2.08
CA LEU A 119 6.24 13.87 1.36
C LEU A 119 6.09 12.47 0.75
N LEU A 120 5.60 11.50 1.53
CA LEU A 120 5.43 10.12 1.06
C LEU A 120 4.31 9.99 0.03
N GLU A 121 3.20 10.73 0.20
CA GLU A 121 2.13 10.78 -0.79
C GLU A 121 2.63 11.31 -2.13
N GLY A 122 3.47 12.35 -2.12
CA GLY A 122 4.13 12.88 -3.32
C GLY A 122 5.05 11.87 -4.03
N GLN A 123 5.66 10.95 -3.28
CA GLN A 123 6.49 9.86 -3.82
C GLN A 123 5.67 8.63 -4.23
N SER A 124 4.43 8.50 -3.74
CA SER A 124 3.51 7.43 -4.12
C SER A 124 2.81 7.75 -5.45
N ARG A 125 3.05 6.95 -6.50
CA ARG A 125 2.22 7.07 -7.71
C ARG A 125 0.86 6.44 -7.44
N LYS A 126 -0.19 7.26 -7.41
CA LYS A 126 -1.60 6.81 -7.33
C LYS A 126 -1.88 5.78 -8.44
N ARG A 127 -2.43 4.63 -8.02
CA ARG A 127 -2.93 3.46 -8.77
C ARG A 127 -2.89 3.54 -10.31
N GLY A 128 -2.32 2.50 -10.92
CA GLY A 128 -2.61 2.11 -12.31
C GLY A 128 -1.53 2.39 -13.35
N LYS A 129 -0.47 3.14 -13.04
CA LYS A 129 0.71 3.28 -13.91
C LYS A 129 2.02 3.39 -13.12
N GLY A 130 2.73 2.26 -13.06
CA GLY A 130 4.18 2.23 -12.86
C GLY A 130 4.62 1.80 -11.47
N LYS A 131 5.67 0.97 -11.48
CA LYS A 131 6.63 0.62 -10.42
C LYS A 131 6.98 1.83 -9.53
N GLY A 132 6.10 2.20 -8.60
CA GLY A 132 6.36 3.22 -7.59
C GLY A 132 7.21 2.65 -6.48
N ILE A 133 8.04 3.46 -5.83
CA ILE A 133 8.90 3.02 -4.72
C ILE A 133 8.06 2.54 -3.53
N LEU A 134 6.95 3.25 -3.27
CA LEU A 134 6.00 2.95 -2.21
C LEU A 134 4.66 2.47 -2.77
N ARG A 135 4.03 1.59 -2.00
CA ARG A 135 2.66 1.13 -2.18
C ARG A 135 1.83 1.55 -0.97
N LEU A 136 0.71 2.21 -1.23
CA LEU A 136 -0.26 2.64 -0.23
C LEU A 136 -1.55 1.83 -0.40
N ASP A 137 -1.91 1.07 0.64
CA ASP A 137 -3.13 0.27 0.70
C ASP A 137 -4.05 0.79 1.81
N SER A 138 -5.19 1.36 1.42
CA SER A 138 -6.23 1.80 2.36
C SER A 138 -7.08 0.62 2.80
N ARG A 139 -7.26 0.46 4.11
CA ARG A 139 -8.13 -0.52 4.74
C ARG A 139 -9.22 0.19 5.53
N ASP A 140 -10.46 -0.18 5.24
CA ASP A 140 -11.61 0.23 6.04
C ASP A 140 -11.91 -0.86 7.07
N THR A 141 -11.84 -0.51 8.35
CA THR A 141 -12.26 -1.40 9.44
C THR A 141 -13.72 -1.16 9.76
N ARG A 142 -14.53 -2.22 9.88
CA ARG A 142 -15.93 -2.14 10.33
C ARG A 142 -16.12 -2.96 11.59
N CYS A 143 -16.57 -2.32 12.64
CA CYS A 143 -16.97 -2.99 13.87
C CYS A 143 -18.48 -3.21 13.86
N PHE A 144 -18.92 -4.38 14.29
CA PHE A 144 -20.33 -4.73 14.39
C PHE A 144 -20.66 -4.90 15.87
N SER A 145 -21.75 -4.28 16.30
CA SER A 145 -22.30 -4.46 17.64
C SER A 145 -23.75 -4.91 17.54
N LEU A 146 -24.22 -5.66 18.54
CA LEU A 146 -25.64 -5.94 18.68
C LEU A 146 -26.31 -4.72 19.29
N ILE A 147 -27.47 -4.34 18.77
CA ILE A 147 -28.25 -3.26 19.36
C ILE A 147 -28.79 -3.76 20.71
N PRO A 148 -28.41 -3.14 21.85
CA PRO A 148 -28.86 -3.59 23.16
C PRO A 148 -30.39 -3.56 23.26
N GLY A 149 -30.99 -4.63 23.80
CA GLY A 149 -32.44 -4.73 24.01
C GLY A 149 -33.28 -5.09 22.78
N GLN A 150 -32.67 -5.34 21.62
CA GLN A 150 -33.35 -5.85 20.42
C GLN A 150 -33.30 -7.38 20.26
N VAL A 151 -32.47 -8.05 21.07
CA VAL A 151 -32.38 -9.50 21.15
C VAL A 151 -32.42 -9.87 22.63
N ASP A 152 -33.50 -10.49 23.09
CA ASP A 152 -33.49 -11.24 24.34
C ASP A 152 -32.95 -12.63 24.04
N ILE A 153 -32.00 -13.11 24.85
CA ILE A 153 -31.48 -14.48 24.71
C ILE A 153 -32.63 -15.49 24.91
N ALA A 154 -33.67 -15.12 25.66
CA ALA A 154 -34.88 -15.92 25.83
C ALA A 154 -35.77 -16.00 24.58
N ASP A 155 -35.65 -15.04 23.64
CA ASP A 155 -36.39 -15.02 22.36
C ASP A 155 -35.64 -15.78 21.23
N LEU A 156 -34.40 -16.20 21.48
CA LEU A 156 -33.69 -17.12 20.61
C LEU A 156 -34.28 -18.51 20.79
N ASP A 157 -35.28 -18.83 19.98
CA ASP A 157 -35.88 -20.16 19.91
C ASP A 157 -34.85 -21.14 19.31
N ILE A 158 -33.98 -21.66 20.17
CA ILE A 158 -33.11 -22.79 19.83
C ILE A 158 -34.03 -24.00 19.77
N GLU A 159 -34.63 -24.26 18.61
CA GLU A 159 -35.57 -25.38 18.43
C GLU A 159 -34.88 -26.72 18.77
N GLU A 160 -35.11 -27.22 19.98
CA GLU A 160 -34.83 -28.59 20.37
C GLU A 160 -35.83 -29.52 19.67
N GLY A 161 -35.33 -30.48 18.91
CA GLY A 161 -36.16 -31.48 18.21
C GLY A 161 -36.41 -31.23 16.71
N ALA A 162 -35.96 -30.09 16.16
CA ALA A 162 -35.93 -29.91 14.71
C ALA A 162 -34.92 -30.87 14.07
N LEU A 163 -35.36 -31.62 13.06
CA LEU A 163 -34.52 -32.62 12.41
C LEU A 163 -33.44 -31.98 11.54
N GLY A 164 -32.26 -32.59 11.52
CA GLY A 164 -31.16 -32.24 10.61
C GLY A 164 -31.45 -32.71 9.17
N ALA A 165 -30.41 -33.03 8.41
CA ALA A 165 -30.58 -33.50 7.03
C ALA A 165 -31.49 -34.73 6.92
N VAL A 166 -32.28 -34.81 5.85
CA VAL A 166 -33.14 -35.96 5.56
C VAL A 166 -32.26 -37.20 5.32
N THR A 167 -32.53 -38.30 6.03
CA THR A 167 -31.81 -39.58 5.84
C THR A 167 -32.54 -40.52 4.88
N PRO A 168 -31.83 -41.48 4.24
CA PRO A 168 -32.46 -42.48 3.36
C PRO A 168 -33.54 -43.32 4.04
N GLU A 169 -33.33 -43.71 5.30
CA GLU A 169 -34.32 -44.45 6.10
C GLU A 169 -35.60 -43.64 6.35
N MET A 170 -35.47 -42.33 6.54
CA MET A 170 -36.63 -41.45 6.69
C MET A 170 -37.47 -41.37 5.41
N LEU A 171 -36.81 -41.37 4.24
CA LEU A 171 -37.48 -41.39 2.94
C LEU A 171 -38.26 -42.70 2.72
N GLN A 172 -37.64 -43.84 3.07
CA GLN A 172 -38.21 -45.16 2.94
C GLN A 172 -39.44 -45.35 3.83
N ASN A 173 -39.35 -44.90 5.08
CA ASN A 173 -40.42 -45.06 6.08
C ASN A 173 -41.41 -43.87 6.10
N LYS A 174 -41.21 -42.87 5.23
CA LYS A 174 -42.01 -41.62 5.15
C LYS A 174 -42.09 -40.85 6.48
N THR A 175 -41.14 -41.07 7.39
CA THR A 175 -41.13 -40.46 8.73
C THR A 175 -40.75 -38.98 8.72
N TYR A 176 -40.34 -38.44 7.56
CA TYR A 176 -40.16 -37.01 7.33
C TYR A 176 -41.48 -36.23 7.24
N LYS A 177 -42.60 -36.90 6.92
CA LYS A 177 -43.88 -36.21 6.72
C LYS A 177 -44.42 -35.68 8.05
N GLY A 178 -44.73 -34.39 8.08
CA GLY A 178 -45.28 -33.70 9.26
C GLY A 178 -44.24 -33.29 10.30
N LYS A 179 -42.95 -33.52 10.05
CA LYS A 179 -41.87 -33.06 10.93
C LYS A 179 -41.26 -31.75 10.43
N ARG A 180 -40.75 -30.94 11.36
CA ARG A 180 -40.02 -29.70 11.06
C ARG A 180 -38.52 -29.98 10.96
N PHE A 181 -37.89 -29.32 10.01
CA PHE A 181 -36.46 -29.40 9.73
C PHE A 181 -35.79 -28.11 10.15
N ARG A 182 -34.56 -28.20 10.64
CA ARG A 182 -33.77 -27.01 10.94
C ARG A 182 -33.58 -26.21 9.66
N PRO A 183 -33.86 -24.89 9.65
CA PRO A 183 -33.58 -24.05 8.50
C PRO A 183 -32.09 -24.12 8.17
N TYR A 184 -31.78 -24.31 6.89
CA TYR A 184 -30.40 -24.46 6.43
C TYR A 184 -29.67 -23.11 6.51
N SER A 185 -28.53 -23.07 7.19
CA SER A 185 -27.66 -21.90 7.18
C SER A 185 -26.86 -21.90 5.88
N LEU A 186 -27.14 -20.95 4.99
CA LEU A 186 -26.29 -20.67 3.83
C LEU A 186 -25.09 -19.83 4.30
N GLU A 187 -24.16 -20.44 5.02
CA GLU A 187 -22.83 -19.87 5.17
C GLU A 187 -22.09 -20.13 3.86
N THR A 188 -21.78 -19.04 3.13
CA THR A 188 -20.92 -19.05 1.94
C THR A 188 -19.65 -18.29 2.27
#